data_AF-A0A379UUW3-F1
#
_entry.id   AF-A0A379UUW3-F1
#
_cell.length_a   1.000
_cell.length_b   1.000
_cell.length_c   1.000
_cell.angle_alpha   90.00
_cell.angle_beta   90.00
_cell.angle_gamma   90.00
#
_symmetry.space_group_name_H-M   'P 1'
#
loop_
_entity.id
_entity.type
_entity.pdbx_description
1 polymer ?
#
loop_
_entity_poly.entity_id
_entity_poly.type
_entity_poly.pdbx_seq_one_letter_code
_entity_poly.pdbx_strand_id
1 'polypeptide(L)'
;MAEWATDAVCRKLGNTRPCITADTPLPGSKESTEHTLKRIISLPAPLRGSAVYRHGDRTPGWLSEGRQHRSLVCECEAVTAGKCSMPSKLNREQPAGSARRTRVGMGTCQGELCACRAAGLLQRFNVTTAAQSITQLSEFLNERWKGVQPVAWGRRAARKRIHALGLSGIMRSGEGAPG
;
A
#
# COMPACT_ATOMS: atom_id res chain seq x y z
N MET A 1 27.42 1.33 6.84
CA MET A 1 26.74 1.99 7.98
C MET A 1 26.16 0.97 8.97
N ALA A 2 25.20 0.12 8.59
CA ALA A 2 24.58 -0.84 9.52
C ALA A 2 25.60 -1.82 10.13
N GLU A 3 26.51 -2.37 9.32
CA GLU A 3 27.59 -3.26 9.76
C GLU A 3 28.45 -2.65 10.88
N TRP A 4 29.03 -1.46 10.66
CA TRP A 4 29.86 -0.79 11.67
C TRP A 4 29.15 -0.54 12.99
N ALA A 5 27.86 -0.19 12.94
CA ALA A 5 27.05 -0.02 14.14
C ALA A 5 26.87 -1.35 14.88
N THR A 6 26.57 -2.44 14.15
CA THR A 6 26.41 -3.77 14.74
C THR A 6 27.74 -4.33 15.25
N ASP A 7 28.87 -4.08 14.59
CA ASP A 7 30.19 -4.53 15.04
C ASP A 7 30.59 -3.92 16.40
N ALA A 8 30.25 -2.66 16.63
CA ALA A 8 30.45 -2.01 17.93
C ALA A 8 29.63 -2.70 19.04
N VAL A 9 28.40 -3.11 18.73
CA VAL A 9 27.52 -3.84 19.67
C VAL A 9 28.01 -5.27 19.89
N CYS A 10 28.37 -5.99 18.83
CA CYS A 10 28.88 -7.37 18.88
C CYS A 10 30.14 -7.49 19.74
N ARG A 11 31.08 -6.53 19.63
CA ARG A 11 32.28 -6.47 20.49
C ARG A 11 31.92 -6.40 21.98
N LYS A 12 30.90 -5.62 22.35
CA LYS A 12 30.48 -5.48 23.75
C LYS A 12 29.77 -6.73 24.28
N LEU A 13 29.07 -7.46 23.41
CA LEU A 13 28.35 -8.70 23.75
C LEU A 13 29.21 -9.96 23.61
N GLY A 14 30.49 -9.84 23.23
CA GLY A 14 31.38 -10.99 22.98
C GLY A 14 30.98 -11.84 21.77
N ASN A 15 30.18 -11.30 20.84
CA ASN A 15 29.78 -12.01 19.63
C ASN A 15 30.84 -11.81 18.54
N THR A 16 31.43 -12.91 18.07
CA THR A 16 32.53 -12.92 17.08
C THR A 16 32.08 -13.35 15.69
N ARG A 17 30.77 -13.52 15.45
CA ARG A 17 30.26 -13.92 14.13
C ARG A 17 30.50 -12.83 13.10
N PRO A 18 31.06 -13.15 11.92
CA PRO A 18 31.27 -12.17 10.85
C PRO A 18 29.94 -11.68 10.28
N CYS A 19 29.92 -10.43 9.81
CA CYS A 19 28.80 -9.88 9.07
C CYS A 19 28.64 -10.59 7.72
N ILE A 20 27.42 -11.04 7.42
CA ILE A 20 27.07 -11.67 6.13
C ILE A 20 25.98 -10.89 5.37
N THR A 21 25.69 -9.67 5.81
CA THR A 21 24.55 -8.89 5.29
C THR A 21 24.76 -8.40 3.86
N ALA A 22 26.01 -8.35 3.39
CA ALA A 22 26.35 -8.05 2.00
C ALA A 22 25.96 -9.19 1.04
N ASP A 23 26.13 -10.43 1.47
CA ASP A 23 25.88 -11.62 0.64
C ASP A 23 24.45 -12.17 0.82
N THR A 24 23.80 -11.84 1.94
CA THR A 24 22.47 -12.34 2.24
C THR A 24 21.42 -11.56 1.43
N PRO A 25 20.71 -12.20 0.47
CA PRO A 25 19.73 -11.51 -0.35
C PRO A 25 18.58 -10.98 0.52
N LEU A 26 18.13 -9.76 0.20
CA LEU A 26 16.99 -9.18 0.89
C LEU A 26 15.72 -10.00 0.61
N PRO A 27 14.78 -10.01 1.57
CA PRO A 27 13.54 -10.74 1.35
C PRO A 27 12.70 -10.09 0.23
N GLY A 28 12.42 -10.82 -0.86
CA GLY A 28 11.92 -10.23 -2.10
C GLY A 28 12.85 -10.48 -3.30
N SER A 29 14.14 -10.76 -3.04
CA SER A 29 15.17 -10.83 -4.09
C SER A 29 15.97 -12.13 -4.09
N LYS A 30 15.38 -13.25 -3.65
CA LYS A 30 16.09 -14.54 -3.66
C LYS A 30 16.08 -15.22 -5.03
N GLU A 31 15.02 -15.00 -5.81
CA GLU A 31 14.90 -15.50 -7.18
C GLU A 31 15.11 -14.36 -8.19
N SER A 32 15.49 -14.70 -9.42
CA SER A 32 15.57 -13.71 -10.51
C SER A 32 14.18 -13.22 -10.92
N THR A 33 14.10 -11.96 -11.34
CA THR A 33 12.85 -11.32 -11.79
C THR A 33 12.22 -12.09 -12.95
N GLU A 34 13.02 -12.58 -13.90
CA GLU A 34 12.56 -13.36 -15.03
C GLU A 34 11.87 -14.67 -14.61
N HIS A 35 12.45 -15.36 -13.62
CA HIS A 35 11.88 -16.59 -13.09
C HIS A 35 10.53 -16.31 -12.42
N THR A 36 10.45 -15.26 -11.60
CA THR A 36 9.20 -14.88 -10.94
C THR A 36 8.12 -14.47 -11.96
N LEU A 37 8.48 -13.75 -13.02
CA LEU A 37 7.52 -13.34 -14.06
C LEU A 37 6.92 -14.54 -14.81
N LYS A 38 7.70 -15.60 -15.04
CA LYS A 38 7.22 -16.83 -15.69
C LYS A 38 6.21 -17.61 -14.84
N ARG A 39 6.24 -17.48 -13.51
CA ARG A 39 5.31 -18.18 -12.60
C ARG A 39 3.88 -17.63 -12.63
N ILE A 40 3.69 -16.38 -13.04
CA ILE A 40 2.42 -15.65 -12.91
C ILE A 40 1.87 -15.30 -14.30
N ILE A 41 1.53 -16.30 -15.13
CA ILE A 41 1.17 -16.08 -16.55
C ILE A 41 -0.23 -15.49 -16.71
N SER A 42 -1.14 -15.79 -15.79
CA SER A 42 -2.57 -15.50 -15.85
C SER A 42 -2.98 -14.05 -15.55
N LEU A 43 -2.02 -13.17 -15.23
CA LEU A 43 -2.26 -11.74 -15.08
C LEU A 43 -1.78 -10.96 -16.32
N PRO A 44 -2.53 -9.93 -16.76
CA PRO A 44 -2.04 -8.98 -17.75
C PRO A 44 -0.66 -8.43 -17.40
N ALA A 45 0.18 -8.21 -18.42
CA ALA A 45 1.58 -7.80 -18.26
C ALA A 45 1.78 -6.60 -17.30
N PRO A 46 0.96 -5.53 -17.33
CA PRO A 46 1.12 -4.42 -16.38
C PRO A 46 0.87 -4.83 -14.93
N LEU A 47 -0.15 -5.66 -14.68
CA LEU A 47 -0.49 -6.13 -13.33
C LEU A 47 0.57 -7.08 -12.79
N ARG A 48 1.08 -7.98 -13.65
CA ARG A 48 2.17 -8.91 -13.33
C ARG A 48 3.47 -8.18 -13.04
N GLY A 49 3.91 -7.30 -13.95
CA GLY A 49 5.14 -6.53 -13.77
C GLY A 49 5.11 -5.68 -12.51
N SER A 50 3.98 -5.01 -12.27
CA SER A 50 3.73 -4.22 -11.06
C SER A 50 3.75 -5.05 -9.76
N ALA A 51 3.39 -6.33 -9.80
CA ALA A 51 3.43 -7.23 -8.64
C ALA A 51 4.88 -7.63 -8.32
N VAL A 52 5.58 -8.13 -9.34
CA VAL A 52 6.97 -8.58 -9.23
C VAL A 52 7.90 -7.42 -8.91
N TYR A 53 7.66 -6.23 -9.46
CA TYR A 53 8.47 -5.04 -9.15
C TYR A 53 8.44 -4.68 -7.66
N ARG A 54 7.32 -4.88 -6.96
CA ARG A 54 7.17 -4.49 -5.53
C ARG A 54 7.46 -5.63 -4.56
N HIS A 55 7.20 -6.86 -4.96
CA HIS A 55 7.28 -8.03 -4.06
C HIS A 55 8.33 -9.06 -4.49
N GLY A 56 8.85 -8.97 -5.71
CA GLY A 56 9.80 -9.92 -6.27
C GLY A 56 9.36 -11.36 -6.05
N ASP A 57 10.26 -12.20 -5.54
CA ASP A 57 10.02 -13.64 -5.28
C ASP A 57 8.86 -13.91 -4.29
N ARG A 58 8.47 -12.92 -3.48
CA ARG A 58 7.33 -12.99 -2.55
C ARG A 58 5.97 -12.80 -3.22
N THR A 59 5.95 -12.51 -4.52
CA THR A 59 4.68 -12.41 -5.26
C THR A 59 4.01 -13.79 -5.27
N PRO A 60 2.81 -13.94 -4.67
CA PRO A 60 2.20 -15.25 -4.57
C PRO A 60 1.56 -15.67 -5.89
N GLY A 61 1.52 -16.99 -6.13
CA GLY A 61 0.80 -17.57 -7.27
C GLY A 61 -0.69 -17.28 -7.24
N TRP A 62 -1.31 -17.31 -6.04
CA TRP A 62 -2.74 -17.09 -5.86
C TRP A 62 -3.21 -15.68 -6.22
N LEU A 63 -2.31 -14.72 -6.43
CA LEU A 63 -2.69 -13.40 -6.95
C LEU A 63 -3.41 -13.50 -8.32
N SER A 64 -3.08 -14.57 -9.04
CA SER A 64 -3.74 -14.96 -10.28
C SER A 64 -5.00 -15.78 -10.09
N GLU A 65 -5.35 -16.23 -8.89
CA GLU A 65 -6.47 -17.14 -8.68
C GLU A 65 -7.74 -16.34 -8.39
N GLY A 66 -8.86 -16.74 -9.00
CA GLY A 66 -10.16 -16.12 -8.74
C GLY A 66 -10.36 -14.73 -9.33
N ARG A 67 -11.62 -14.44 -9.70
CA ARG A 67 -12.01 -13.12 -10.22
C ARG A 67 -11.78 -12.01 -9.21
N GLN A 68 -12.01 -12.29 -7.93
CA GLN A 68 -11.91 -11.31 -6.85
C GLN A 68 -10.49 -10.76 -6.70
N HIS A 69 -9.46 -11.61 -6.71
CA HIS A 69 -8.07 -11.15 -6.57
C HIS A 69 -7.54 -10.40 -7.80
N ARG A 70 -8.08 -10.72 -9.00
CA ARG A 70 -7.75 -10.05 -10.27
C ARG A 70 -8.45 -8.70 -10.45
N SER A 71 -9.50 -8.42 -9.69
CA SER A 71 -10.25 -7.16 -9.78
C SER A 71 -9.36 -5.95 -9.60
N LEU A 72 -9.47 -4.98 -10.51
CA LEU A 72 -8.65 -3.79 -10.53
C LEU A 72 -9.11 -2.78 -9.47
N VAL A 73 -8.17 -2.25 -8.69
CA VAL A 73 -8.41 -1.25 -7.65
C VAL A 73 -7.86 0.10 -8.07
N CYS A 74 -6.62 0.13 -8.58
CA CYS A 74 -5.96 1.33 -9.08
C CYS A 74 -5.32 1.05 -10.44
N GLU A 75 -5.80 1.74 -11.47
CA GLU A 75 -5.24 1.71 -12.82
C GLU A 75 -3.86 2.35 -12.88
N CYS A 76 -3.71 3.53 -12.26
CA CYS A 76 -2.47 4.32 -12.30
C CYS A 76 -1.24 3.57 -11.78
N GLU A 77 -1.44 2.68 -10.80
CA GLU A 77 -0.36 1.95 -10.12
C GLU A 77 -0.44 0.42 -10.39
N ALA A 78 -1.35 0.01 -11.29
CA ALA A 78 -1.58 -1.39 -11.65
C ALA A 78 -1.80 -2.29 -10.42
N VAL A 79 -2.72 -1.87 -9.53
CA VAL A 79 -3.01 -2.57 -8.26
C VAL A 79 -4.34 -3.30 -8.34
N THR A 80 -4.31 -4.60 -8.01
CA THR A 80 -5.51 -5.43 -7.91
C THR A 80 -5.93 -5.65 -6.46
N ALA A 81 -7.15 -6.14 -6.23
CA ALA A 81 -7.67 -6.40 -4.90
C ALA A 81 -6.83 -7.44 -4.15
N GLY A 82 -6.31 -8.46 -4.85
CA GLY A 82 -5.39 -9.43 -4.25
C GLY A 82 -4.10 -8.82 -3.74
N LYS A 83 -3.59 -7.76 -4.38
CA LYS A 83 -2.41 -7.01 -3.89
C LYS A 83 -2.73 -6.24 -2.62
N CYS A 84 -3.96 -5.71 -2.51
CA CYS A 84 -4.41 -5.02 -1.30
C CYS A 84 -4.61 -5.98 -0.12
N SER A 85 -4.97 -7.24 -0.39
CA SER A 85 -5.20 -8.30 0.62
C SER A 85 -3.94 -9.09 0.98
N MET A 86 -2.78 -8.71 0.46
CA MET A 86 -1.53 -9.40 0.75
C MET A 86 -1.20 -9.28 2.25
N PRO A 87 -1.08 -10.40 2.98
CA PRO A 87 -0.81 -10.37 4.40
C PRO A 87 0.54 -9.71 4.66
N SER A 88 0.57 -8.79 5.62
CA SER A 88 1.81 -8.13 5.99
C SER A 88 2.40 -8.74 7.25
N LYS A 89 3.69 -9.10 7.20
CA LYS A 89 4.42 -9.58 8.40
C LYS A 89 4.63 -8.47 9.45
N LEU A 90 4.33 -7.21 9.11
CA LEU A 90 4.49 -6.05 9.98
C LEU A 90 3.12 -5.58 10.47
N ASN A 91 2.90 -5.71 11.76
CA ASN A 91 1.62 -5.80 12.48
C ASN A 91 0.72 -4.54 12.50
N ARG A 92 0.51 -3.87 11.37
CA ARG A 92 -0.49 -2.78 11.29
C ARG A 92 -1.07 -2.66 9.89
N GLU A 93 -2.18 -3.33 9.67
CA GLU A 93 -2.88 -3.35 8.39
C GLU A 93 -3.81 -2.13 8.26
N GLN A 94 -3.21 -0.98 7.93
CA GLN A 94 -3.91 0.27 7.60
C GLN A 94 -3.87 0.51 6.07
N PRO A 95 -4.82 1.26 5.48
CA PRO A 95 -4.74 1.79 4.11
C PRO A 95 -3.42 2.50 3.82
N ALA A 96 -2.86 3.23 4.79
CA ALA A 96 -1.54 3.82 4.68
C ALA A 96 -0.42 2.76 4.51
N GLY A 97 -0.55 1.61 5.17
CA GLY A 97 0.31 0.44 4.98
C GLY A 97 0.17 -0.16 3.57
N SER A 98 -1.05 -0.30 3.08
CA SER A 98 -1.30 -0.74 1.68
C SER A 98 -0.78 0.27 0.67
N ALA A 99 -0.92 1.58 0.91
CA ALA A 99 -0.35 2.64 0.08
C ALA A 99 1.18 2.58 0.04
N ARG A 100 1.86 2.33 1.16
CA ARG A 100 3.32 2.16 1.19
C ARG A 100 3.79 0.93 0.40
N ARG A 101 3.00 -0.15 0.38
CA ARG A 101 3.36 -1.42 -0.29
C ARG A 101 2.98 -1.48 -1.76
N THR A 102 1.82 -0.94 -2.11
CA THR A 102 1.21 -1.06 -3.43
C THR A 102 1.18 0.26 -4.19
N ARG A 103 1.54 1.38 -3.53
CA ARG A 103 1.43 2.74 -4.05
C ARG A 103 0.00 3.18 -4.34
N VAL A 104 -1.03 2.50 -3.79
CA VAL A 104 -2.42 2.96 -3.87
C VAL A 104 -2.54 4.42 -3.46
N GLY A 105 -3.16 5.20 -4.35
CA GLY A 105 -3.34 6.63 -4.23
C GLY A 105 -2.12 7.49 -4.57
N MET A 106 -0.93 6.93 -4.82
CA MET A 106 0.26 7.70 -5.23
C MET A 106 0.37 7.91 -6.74
N GLY A 107 -0.52 7.27 -7.52
CA GLY A 107 -0.59 7.48 -8.97
C GLY A 107 -1.23 8.81 -9.37
N THR A 108 -1.43 9.02 -10.66
CA THR A 108 -2.02 10.26 -11.22
C THR A 108 -3.42 10.56 -10.68
N CYS A 109 -4.18 9.55 -10.28
CA CYS A 109 -5.47 9.72 -9.62
C CYS A 109 -5.38 10.29 -8.20
N GLN A 110 -4.17 10.41 -7.61
CA GLN A 110 -3.92 10.96 -6.27
C GLN A 110 -4.76 10.39 -5.12
N GLY A 111 -5.35 9.20 -5.33
CA GLY A 111 -6.25 8.56 -4.38
C GLY A 111 -7.72 8.82 -4.62
N GLU A 112 -8.08 9.74 -5.52
CA GLU A 112 -9.48 10.15 -5.76
C GLU A 112 -10.34 9.01 -6.32
N LEU A 113 -9.75 8.10 -7.12
CA LEU A 113 -10.48 6.99 -7.72
C LEU A 113 -10.32 5.66 -6.96
N CYS A 114 -9.18 5.46 -6.30
CA CYS A 114 -8.81 4.16 -5.73
C CYS A 114 -8.94 4.08 -4.21
N ALA A 115 -8.94 5.21 -3.47
CA ALA A 115 -8.89 5.18 -2.01
C ALA A 115 -10.14 4.53 -1.39
N CYS A 116 -11.34 4.93 -1.80
CA CYS A 116 -12.59 4.35 -1.29
C CYS A 116 -12.70 2.86 -1.62
N ARG A 117 -12.31 2.45 -2.84
CA ARG A 117 -12.30 1.04 -3.26
C ARG A 117 -11.34 0.22 -2.39
N ALA A 118 -10.13 0.74 -2.15
CA ALA A 118 -9.14 0.08 -1.32
C ALA A 118 -9.60 -0.06 0.14
N ALA A 119 -10.18 0.99 0.72
CA ALA A 119 -10.72 0.96 2.08
C ALA A 119 -11.84 -0.09 2.25
N GLY A 120 -12.80 -0.13 1.32
CA GLY A 120 -13.87 -1.13 1.35
C GLY A 120 -13.38 -2.57 1.16
N LEU A 121 -12.28 -2.77 0.42
CA LEU A 121 -11.66 -4.09 0.28
C LEU A 121 -11.03 -4.59 1.57
N LEU A 122 -10.38 -3.73 2.36
CA LEU A 122 -9.80 -4.13 3.63
C LEU A 122 -10.87 -4.67 4.59
N GLN A 123 -12.05 -4.05 4.62
CA GLN A 123 -13.19 -4.59 5.35
C GLN A 123 -13.57 -5.99 4.86
N ARG A 124 -13.67 -6.18 3.53
CA ARG A 124 -14.05 -7.48 2.94
C ARG A 124 -13.03 -8.60 3.20
N PHE A 125 -11.77 -8.24 3.39
CA PHE A 125 -10.71 -9.19 3.73
C PHE A 125 -10.56 -9.39 5.25
N ASN A 126 -11.50 -8.90 6.06
CA ASN A 126 -11.48 -8.95 7.53
C ASN A 126 -10.21 -8.34 8.14
N VAL A 127 -9.62 -7.37 7.44
CA VAL A 127 -8.42 -6.65 7.86
C VAL A 127 -8.80 -5.51 8.83
N THR A 128 -9.94 -4.86 8.57
CA THR A 128 -10.45 -3.72 9.32
C THR A 128 -11.96 -3.84 9.52
N THR A 129 -12.47 -3.23 10.59
CA THR A 129 -13.93 -3.04 10.73
C THR A 129 -14.43 -1.94 9.79
N ALA A 130 -15.75 -1.86 9.59
CA ALA A 130 -16.35 -0.80 8.79
C ALA A 130 -16.00 0.60 9.32
N ALA A 131 -16.12 0.80 10.64
CA ALA A 131 -15.75 2.04 11.32
C ALA A 131 -14.27 2.40 11.10
N GLN A 132 -13.36 1.44 11.34
CA GLN A 132 -11.93 1.65 11.11
C GLN A 132 -11.61 2.00 9.65
N SER A 133 -12.27 1.36 8.70
CA SER A 133 -12.07 1.61 7.27
C SER A 133 -12.46 3.04 6.89
N ILE A 134 -13.55 3.56 7.46
CA ILE A 134 -13.99 4.94 7.26
C ILE A 134 -13.00 5.92 7.89
N THR A 135 -12.59 5.68 9.14
CA THR A 135 -11.61 6.53 9.85
C THR A 135 -10.30 6.61 9.06
N GLN A 136 -9.75 5.47 8.65
CA GLN A 136 -8.47 5.43 7.93
C GLN A 136 -8.58 6.04 6.52
N LEU A 137 -9.74 5.91 5.86
CA LEU A 137 -10.01 6.59 4.60
C LEU A 137 -10.03 8.11 4.78
N SER A 138 -10.69 8.60 5.84
CA SER A 138 -10.73 10.01 6.21
C SER A 138 -9.32 10.55 6.49
N GLU A 139 -8.53 9.85 7.31
CA GLU A 139 -7.13 10.19 7.60
C GLU A 139 -6.29 10.26 6.31
N PHE A 140 -6.40 9.25 5.45
CA PHE A 140 -5.67 9.22 4.18
C PHE A 140 -5.99 10.46 3.31
N LEU A 141 -7.27 10.81 3.20
CA LEU A 141 -7.70 11.93 2.35
C LEU A 141 -7.35 13.28 2.98
N ASN A 142 -7.37 13.37 4.32
CA ASN A 142 -6.90 14.55 5.04
C ASN A 142 -5.40 14.81 4.84
N GLU A 143 -4.56 13.77 4.89
CA GLU A 143 -3.14 13.91 4.57
C GLU A 143 -2.91 14.38 3.13
N ARG A 144 -3.73 13.91 2.18
CA ARG A 144 -3.68 14.42 0.80
C ARG A 144 -4.10 15.88 0.70
N TRP A 145 -5.14 16.26 1.42
CA TRP A 145 -5.62 17.63 1.45
C TRP A 145 -4.56 18.60 1.98
N LYS A 146 -3.83 18.24 3.02
CA LYS A 146 -2.71 19.06 3.56
C LYS A 146 -1.68 19.41 2.48
N GLY A 147 -1.37 18.49 1.57
CA GLY A 147 -0.45 18.73 0.46
C GLY A 147 -1.01 19.63 -0.65
N VAL A 148 -2.34 19.70 -0.81
CA VAL A 148 -3.02 20.49 -1.85
C VAL A 148 -3.43 21.87 -1.35
N GLN A 149 -3.64 22.02 -0.05
CA GLN A 149 -4.11 23.26 0.59
C GLN A 149 -3.29 24.51 0.21
N PRO A 150 -1.93 24.49 0.12
CA PRO A 150 -1.16 25.67 -0.23
C PRO A 150 -1.43 26.22 -1.64
N VAL A 151 -1.94 25.39 -2.56
CA VAL A 151 -2.21 25.77 -3.95
C VAL A 151 -3.71 25.86 -4.26
N ALA A 152 -4.56 25.74 -3.24
CA ALA A 152 -6.01 25.79 -3.35
C ALA A 152 -6.59 27.21 -3.10
N TRP A 153 -6.04 28.22 -3.79
CA TRP A 153 -6.47 29.63 -3.68
C TRP A 153 -6.96 30.15 -5.05
N GLY A 154 -8.00 31.00 -5.08
CA GLY A 154 -8.54 31.64 -6.31
C GLY A 154 -9.60 30.84 -7.10
N ARG A 155 -10.03 31.34 -8.27
CA ARG A 155 -11.12 30.73 -9.09
C ARG A 155 -10.84 29.28 -9.55
N ARG A 156 -9.57 28.90 -9.75
CA ARG A 156 -9.16 27.50 -10.03
C ARG A 156 -9.24 26.58 -8.79
N ALA A 157 -9.39 27.15 -7.60
CA ALA A 157 -9.54 26.41 -6.34
C ALA A 157 -10.96 25.93 -6.07
N ALA A 158 -12.00 26.55 -6.64
CA ALA A 158 -13.39 26.17 -6.41
C ALA A 158 -13.67 24.70 -6.76
N ARG A 159 -13.06 24.19 -7.85
CA ARG A 159 -13.18 22.78 -8.26
C ARG A 159 -12.49 21.82 -7.26
N LYS A 160 -11.36 22.22 -6.69
CA LYS A 160 -10.66 21.47 -5.63
C LYS A 160 -11.41 21.52 -4.29
N ARG A 161 -12.12 22.62 -4.03
CA ARG A 161 -12.96 22.83 -2.83
C ARG A 161 -14.21 21.96 -2.83
N ILE A 162 -14.81 21.68 -3.99
CA ILE A 162 -15.92 20.72 -4.13
C ILE A 162 -15.45 19.29 -3.82
N HIS A 163 -14.24 18.90 -4.22
CA HIS A 163 -13.62 17.64 -3.80
C HIS A 163 -13.44 17.57 -2.27
N ALA A 164 -12.94 18.64 -1.64
CA ALA A 164 -12.82 18.74 -0.19
C ALA A 164 -14.19 18.70 0.53
N LEU A 165 -15.26 19.22 -0.09
CA LEU A 165 -16.62 19.16 0.45
C LEU A 165 -17.24 17.75 0.36
N GLY A 166 -17.02 17.03 -0.75
CA GLY A 166 -17.41 15.61 -0.85
C GLY A 166 -16.69 14.74 0.19
N LEU A 167 -15.43 15.06 0.49
CA LEU A 167 -14.63 14.46 1.56
C LEU A 167 -15.14 14.82 2.96
N SER A 168 -15.58 16.07 3.18
CA SER A 168 -16.14 16.51 4.46
C SER A 168 -17.46 15.81 4.84
N GLY A 169 -18.23 15.32 3.85
CA GLY A 169 -19.36 14.43 4.08
C GLY A 169 -18.95 13.08 4.68
N ILE A 170 -17.83 12.51 4.24
CA ILE A 170 -17.23 11.29 4.82
C ILE A 170 -16.62 11.59 6.19
N MET A 171 -16.01 12.76 6.39
CA MET A 171 -15.46 13.18 7.69
C MET A 171 -16.55 13.29 8.77
N ARG A 172 -17.70 13.89 8.45
CA ARG A 172 -18.84 14.01 9.38
C ARG A 172 -19.47 12.67 9.77
N SER A 173 -19.39 11.64 8.93
CA SER A 173 -19.86 10.29 9.26
C SER A 173 -18.93 9.54 10.22
N GLY A 174 -17.69 9.99 10.41
CA GLY A 174 -16.74 9.40 11.38
C GLY A 174 -16.86 9.97 12.79
N GLU A 175 -17.52 11.12 12.97
CA GLU A 175 -17.67 11.81 14.26
C GLU A 175 -19.06 11.58 14.93
N GLY A 176 -19.88 10.67 14.41
CA GLY A 176 -21.25 10.46 14.90
C GLY A 176 -21.63 9.00 15.12
N ALA A 177 -21.36 8.47 16.32
CA ALA A 177 -22.24 7.56 17.05
C ALA A 177 -21.71 7.34 18.49
N PRO A 178 -22.21 8.06 19.51
CA PRO A 178 -22.32 7.50 20.85
C PRO A 178 -23.54 6.56 20.88
N GLY A 179 -23.30 5.30 21.25
CA GLY A 179 -24.30 4.26 21.45
C GLY A 179 -23.62 3.05 22.08
#